data_AF-A0A7C5N5M5-F1
#
_entry.id   AF-A0A7C5N5M5-F1
#
_cell.length_a   1.000
_cell.length_b   1.000
_cell.length_c   1.000
_cell.angle_alpha   90.00
_cell.angle_beta   90.00
_cell.angle_gamma   90.00
#
_symmetry.space_group_name_H-M   'P 1'
#
loop_
_entity.id
_entity.type
_entity.pdbx_description
1 polymer ?
#
loop_
_entity_poly.entity_id
_entity_poly.type
_entity_poly.pdbx_seq_one_letter_code
_entity_poly.pdbx_strand_id
1 'polypeptide(L)'
;LLNGSKTWISNSPIADVFVVWAKSDAHDGAIRGFVLDKGTKGLSAPKIGGKLSLRASITGEIVMENVAVGEDALLPHASGLKGPFGCLNRARYGIAWGVMGAAEDCWLRARQYGLDRKQFNRPLAATQLYQKKLADMQSEIALGLLAALQVGRLMDRAEAAPEMISLIKRNNCAKALDIARQARDMHGGNGIQIEYGVMRHALNLETVNTYEGTHDVHALILGRAQTGIQAFF
;
A
#
# COMPACT_ATOMS: atom_id res chain seq x y z
N LEU A 1 11.20 -26.84 13.00
CA LEU A 1 12.26 -25.85 12.68
C LEU A 1 11.78 -24.98 11.53
N LEU A 2 11.99 -23.67 11.61
CA LEU A 2 11.74 -22.74 10.52
C LEU A 2 13.06 -22.36 9.85
N ASN A 3 13.07 -22.43 8.51
CA ASN A 3 14.20 -22.04 7.66
C ASN A 3 13.69 -21.18 6.49
N GLY A 4 14.43 -20.13 6.16
CA GLY A 4 14.19 -19.27 5.00
C GLY A 4 14.24 -17.79 5.33
N SER A 5 13.96 -16.97 4.31
CA SER A 5 13.97 -15.51 4.44
C SER A 5 12.67 -14.88 3.92
N LYS A 6 12.32 -13.73 4.50
CA LYS A 6 11.26 -12.83 4.03
C LYS A 6 11.87 -11.45 3.83
N THR A 7 11.57 -10.82 2.71
CA THR A 7 12.14 -9.52 2.34
C THR A 7 11.09 -8.41 2.33
N TRP A 8 11.53 -7.16 2.43
CA TRP A 8 10.69 -5.95 2.44
C TRP A 8 9.65 -5.91 3.57
N ILE A 9 10.01 -6.42 4.74
CA ILE A 9 9.11 -6.47 5.89
C ILE A 9 9.22 -5.16 6.67
N SER A 10 8.15 -4.37 6.61
CA SER A 10 8.00 -3.18 7.45
C SER A 10 8.12 -3.55 8.92
N ASN A 11 8.79 -2.70 9.69
CA ASN A 11 9.04 -2.85 11.13
C ASN A 11 9.96 -3.99 11.57
N SER A 12 10.35 -4.94 10.71
CA SER A 12 11.13 -6.11 11.16
C SER A 12 12.39 -5.78 11.99
N PRO A 13 13.18 -4.71 11.69
CA PRO A 13 14.39 -4.41 12.49
C PRO A 13 14.11 -3.93 13.91
N ILE A 14 12.87 -3.54 14.21
CA ILE A 14 12.44 -3.02 15.52
C ILE A 14 11.27 -3.80 16.12
N ALA A 15 10.79 -4.83 15.44
CA ALA A 15 9.64 -5.61 15.90
C ALA A 15 10.03 -6.48 17.10
N ASP A 16 9.14 -6.53 18.08
CA ASP A 16 9.23 -7.47 19.21
C ASP A 16 8.54 -8.81 18.89
N VAL A 17 7.53 -8.78 18.01
CA VAL A 17 6.72 -9.93 17.61
C VAL A 17 6.71 -10.05 16.09
N PHE A 18 6.90 -11.28 15.59
CA PHE A 18 6.94 -11.61 14.17
C PHE A 18 5.88 -12.65 13.83
N VAL A 19 4.91 -12.30 13.00
CA VAL A 19 3.96 -13.27 12.42
C VAL A 19 4.51 -13.77 11.08
N VAL A 20 5.00 -15.01 11.05
CA VAL A 20 5.64 -15.61 9.88
C VAL A 20 4.76 -16.70 9.28
N TRP A 21 4.56 -16.63 7.96
CA TRP A 21 3.90 -17.69 7.20
C TRP A 21 4.91 -18.59 6.50
N ALA A 22 4.86 -19.90 6.78
CA ALA A 22 5.75 -20.91 6.24
C ALA A 22 4.98 -22.19 5.87
N LYS A 23 5.50 -22.97 4.92
CA LYS A 23 5.01 -24.33 4.67
C LYS A 23 5.44 -25.24 5.82
N SER A 24 4.57 -26.15 6.23
CA SER A 24 4.84 -27.06 7.35
C SER A 24 4.61 -28.51 6.94
N ASP A 25 5.68 -29.30 6.94
CA ASP A 25 5.63 -30.73 6.58
C ASP A 25 4.82 -31.56 7.58
N ALA A 26 4.84 -31.17 8.87
CA ALA A 26 3.99 -31.76 9.91
C ALA A 26 2.48 -31.53 9.68
N HIS A 27 2.13 -30.72 8.69
CA HIS A 27 0.76 -30.38 8.31
C HIS A 27 0.56 -30.55 6.80
N ASP A 28 1.09 -31.64 6.23
CA ASP A 28 0.93 -32.02 4.82
C ASP A 28 1.39 -30.94 3.83
N GLY A 29 2.42 -30.16 4.21
CA GLY A 29 2.96 -29.06 3.39
C GLY A 29 2.07 -27.81 3.35
N ALA A 30 1.02 -27.74 4.17
CA ALA A 30 0.14 -26.57 4.26
C ALA A 30 0.89 -25.33 4.74
N ILE A 31 0.43 -24.15 4.29
CA ILE A 31 0.91 -22.86 4.81
C ILE A 31 0.33 -22.66 6.21
N ARG A 32 1.19 -22.45 7.20
CA ARG A 32 0.84 -22.17 8.59
C ARG A 32 1.45 -20.86 9.07
N GLY A 33 0.82 -20.23 10.04
CA GLY A 33 1.31 -19.00 10.68
C GLY A 33 1.97 -19.32 12.01
N PHE A 34 3.11 -18.68 12.28
CA PHE A 34 3.90 -18.82 13.50
C PHE A 34 4.17 -17.45 14.10
N VAL A 35 4.10 -17.34 15.42
CA VAL A 35 4.46 -16.15 16.19
C VAL A 35 5.84 -16.37 16.78
N LEU A 36 6.80 -15.50 16.44
CA LEU A 36 8.17 -15.54 16.95
C LEU A 36 8.45 -14.27 17.74
N ASP A 37 9.19 -14.41 18.82
CA ASP A 37 9.66 -13.27 19.61
C ASP A 37 11.06 -12.82 19.18
N LYS A 38 11.31 -11.52 19.32
CA LYS A 38 12.65 -10.95 19.17
C LYS A 38 13.64 -11.63 20.11
N GLY A 39 14.81 -11.99 19.58
CA GLY A 39 15.85 -12.69 20.33
C GLY A 39 15.76 -14.22 20.25
N THR A 40 14.73 -14.78 19.61
CA THR A 40 14.67 -16.21 19.30
C THR A 40 15.94 -16.65 18.56
N LYS A 41 16.60 -17.71 19.04
CA LYS A 41 17.85 -18.21 18.43
C LYS A 41 17.63 -18.59 16.96
N GLY A 42 18.50 -18.09 16.09
CA GLY A 42 18.42 -18.30 14.64
C GLY A 42 17.55 -17.30 13.89
N LEU A 43 16.89 -16.36 14.59
CA LEU A 43 16.12 -15.27 13.99
C LEU A 43 16.98 -14.00 13.90
N SER A 44 17.06 -13.40 12.72
CA SER A 44 17.63 -12.06 12.55
C SER A 44 16.76 -11.19 11.64
N ALA A 45 16.87 -9.88 11.81
CA ALA A 45 16.06 -8.90 11.08
C ALA A 45 16.91 -7.72 10.57
N PRO A 46 17.80 -7.95 9.59
CA PRO A 46 18.67 -6.90 9.08
C PRO A 46 17.87 -5.79 8.40
N LYS A 47 18.30 -4.54 8.60
CA LYS A 47 17.69 -3.36 7.98
C LYS A 47 18.05 -3.25 6.50
N ILE A 48 17.07 -2.96 5.66
CA ILE A 48 17.31 -2.58 4.27
C ILE A 48 17.58 -1.07 4.17
N GLY A 49 18.75 -0.71 3.65
CA GLY A 49 19.16 0.67 3.38
C GLY A 49 18.75 1.18 2.00
N GLY A 50 19.09 2.43 1.67
CA GLY A 50 19.05 2.93 0.29
C GLY A 50 17.67 3.20 -0.33
N LYS A 51 16.57 3.06 0.43
CA LYS A 51 15.22 3.31 -0.12
C LYS A 51 15.05 4.77 -0.59
N LEU A 52 14.51 4.94 -1.79
CA LEU A 52 14.06 6.24 -2.33
C LEU A 52 12.63 6.59 -1.92
N SER A 53 11.86 5.57 -1.50
CA SER A 53 10.45 5.67 -1.16
C SER A 53 10.18 5.05 0.22
N LEU A 54 9.12 5.51 0.89
CA LEU A 54 8.74 5.12 2.25
C LEU A 54 9.93 5.21 3.23
N ARG A 55 10.72 6.28 3.11
CA ARG A 55 11.96 6.49 3.90
C ARG A 55 11.70 6.70 5.38
N ALA A 56 10.52 7.25 5.71
CA ALA A 56 10.06 7.42 7.09
C ALA A 56 9.55 6.12 7.73
N SER A 57 9.55 5.00 7.00
CA SER A 57 9.26 3.67 7.53
C SER A 57 10.55 2.86 7.61
N ILE A 58 10.81 2.22 8.74
CA ILE A 58 11.88 1.21 8.82
C ILE A 58 11.41 -0.07 8.14
N THR A 59 12.30 -0.66 7.34
CA THR A 59 12.03 -1.89 6.58
C THR A 59 13.28 -2.75 6.67
N GLY A 60 13.07 -4.05 6.82
CA GLY A 60 14.14 -5.01 6.86
C GLY A 60 13.73 -6.33 6.24
N GLU A 61 14.51 -7.34 6.59
CA GLU A 61 14.21 -8.73 6.29
C GLU A 61 13.82 -9.47 7.56
N ILE A 62 13.35 -10.71 7.42
CA ILE A 62 13.27 -11.69 8.48
C ILE A 62 14.05 -12.90 7.96
N VAL A 63 15.17 -13.23 8.59
CA VAL A 63 16.01 -14.38 8.24
C VAL A 63 15.89 -15.40 9.36
N MET A 64 15.55 -16.63 9.01
CA MET A 64 15.37 -17.75 9.93
C MET A 64 16.33 -18.87 9.56
N GLU A 65 17.24 -19.17 10.47
CA GLU A 65 18.22 -20.26 10.37
C GLU A 65 17.99 -21.24 11.51
N ASN A 66 17.33 -22.35 11.20
CA ASN A 66 16.98 -23.41 12.15
C ASN A 66 16.28 -22.89 13.41
N VAL A 67 15.34 -21.95 13.25
CA VAL A 67 14.54 -21.41 14.36
C VAL A 67 13.64 -22.51 14.91
N ALA A 68 13.84 -22.87 16.18
CA ALA A 68 13.00 -23.83 16.88
C ALA A 68 11.73 -23.16 17.40
N VAL A 69 10.58 -23.77 17.13
CA VAL A 69 9.25 -23.28 17.54
C VAL A 69 8.45 -24.45 18.10
N GLY A 70 7.73 -24.20 19.20
CA GLY A 70 6.78 -25.15 19.79
C GLY A 70 5.40 -25.06 19.15
N GLU A 71 4.45 -25.86 19.64
CA GLU A 71 3.04 -25.80 19.22
C GLU A 71 2.35 -24.50 19.69
N ASP A 72 2.85 -23.90 20.76
CA ASP A 72 2.39 -22.63 21.33
C ASP A 72 2.66 -21.42 20.42
N ALA A 73 3.70 -21.50 19.59
CA ALA A 73 4.00 -20.49 18.58
C ALA A 73 3.07 -20.57 17.34
N LEU A 74 2.34 -21.66 17.16
CA LEU A 74 1.48 -21.89 15.99
C LEU A 74 0.17 -21.11 16.12
N LEU A 75 -0.29 -20.49 15.03
CA LEU A 75 -1.67 -19.99 14.94
C LEU A 75 -2.62 -21.18 14.66
N PRO A 76 -3.38 -21.68 15.64
CA PRO A 76 -4.06 -22.97 15.51
C PRO A 76 -5.23 -22.91 14.51
N HIS A 77 -5.87 -21.75 14.38
CA HIS A 77 -7.05 -21.55 13.53
C HIS A 77 -6.71 -20.98 12.14
N ALA A 78 -5.43 -20.90 11.77
CA ALA A 78 -4.98 -20.39 10.49
C ALA A 78 -4.24 -21.47 9.69
N SER A 79 -4.77 -21.81 8.52
CA SER A 79 -4.17 -22.74 7.56
C SER A 79 -4.43 -22.33 6.11
N GLY A 80 -3.46 -22.59 5.23
CA GLY A 80 -3.51 -22.25 3.82
C GLY A 80 -3.43 -20.74 3.56
N LEU A 81 -3.76 -20.35 2.32
CA LEU A 81 -3.68 -18.96 1.88
C LEU A 81 -4.74 -18.04 2.52
N LYS A 82 -5.82 -18.60 3.09
CA LYS A 82 -6.88 -17.83 3.74
C LYS A 82 -6.36 -17.00 4.92
N GLY A 83 -5.39 -17.52 5.66
CA GLY A 83 -4.73 -16.82 6.77
C GLY A 83 -4.08 -15.50 6.35
N PRO A 84 -2.99 -15.53 5.54
CA PRO A 84 -2.31 -14.32 5.11
C PRO A 84 -3.19 -13.42 4.25
N PHE A 85 -4.07 -13.98 3.40
CA PHE A 85 -4.98 -13.16 2.59
C PHE A 85 -6.02 -12.41 3.41
N GLY A 86 -6.48 -12.97 4.54
CA GLY A 86 -7.34 -12.25 5.48
C GLY A 86 -6.68 -11.00 6.04
N CYS A 87 -5.40 -11.09 6.43
CA CYS A 87 -4.60 -9.94 6.88
C CYS A 87 -4.44 -8.90 5.76
N LEU A 88 -4.03 -9.34 4.57
CA LEU A 88 -3.82 -8.45 3.41
C LEU A 88 -5.09 -7.72 2.99
N ASN A 89 -6.26 -8.37 3.03
CA ASN A 89 -7.51 -7.71 2.67
C ASN A 89 -7.83 -6.54 3.60
N ARG A 90 -7.60 -6.68 4.91
CA ARG A 90 -7.78 -5.58 5.87
C ARG A 90 -6.75 -4.47 5.66
N ALA A 91 -5.49 -4.82 5.41
CA ALA A 91 -4.44 -3.85 5.13
C ALA A 91 -4.73 -3.05 3.84
N ARG A 92 -5.10 -3.72 2.75
CA ARG A 92 -5.51 -3.11 1.47
C ARG A 92 -6.68 -2.14 1.59
N TYR A 93 -7.68 -2.47 2.42
CA TYR A 93 -8.77 -1.56 2.72
C TYR A 93 -8.26 -0.25 3.36
N GLY A 94 -7.39 -0.35 4.37
CA GLY A 94 -6.75 0.82 4.98
C GLY A 94 -5.89 1.62 4.00
N ILE A 95 -5.14 0.94 3.12
CA ILE A 95 -4.36 1.57 2.06
C ILE A 95 -5.26 2.39 1.12
N ALA A 96 -6.41 1.85 0.70
CA ALA A 96 -7.33 2.52 -0.20
C ALA A 96 -7.84 3.87 0.34
N TRP A 97 -8.00 3.99 1.67
CA TRP A 97 -8.26 5.26 2.35
C TRP A 97 -7.01 6.14 2.42
N GLY A 98 -5.89 5.60 2.92
CA GLY A 98 -4.68 6.37 3.19
C GLY A 98 -4.09 7.06 1.95
N VAL A 99 -4.16 6.42 0.78
CA VAL A 99 -3.68 7.02 -0.47
C VAL A 99 -4.53 8.19 -0.95
N MET A 100 -5.82 8.22 -0.64
CA MET A 100 -6.66 9.39 -0.92
C MET A 100 -6.27 10.57 -0.04
N GLY A 101 -5.91 10.34 1.24
CA GLY A 101 -5.35 11.39 2.08
C GLY A 101 -4.02 11.97 1.55
N ALA A 102 -3.15 11.11 1.01
CA ALA A 102 -1.94 11.57 0.32
C ALA A 102 -2.25 12.36 -0.96
N ALA A 103 -3.29 11.96 -1.71
CA ALA A 103 -3.76 12.68 -2.89
C ALA A 103 -4.35 14.05 -2.53
N GLU A 104 -5.12 14.14 -1.43
CA GLU A 104 -5.65 15.39 -0.89
C GLU A 104 -4.54 16.38 -0.52
N ASP A 105 -3.51 15.94 0.21
CA ASP A 105 -2.37 16.81 0.55
C ASP A 105 -1.67 17.32 -0.73
N CYS A 106 -1.45 16.46 -1.74
CA CYS A 106 -0.92 16.87 -3.04
C CYS A 106 -1.81 17.89 -3.76
N TRP A 107 -3.12 17.65 -3.79
CA TRP A 107 -4.10 18.54 -4.42
C TRP A 107 -4.13 19.91 -3.75
N LEU A 108 -4.23 19.95 -2.42
CA LEU A 108 -4.32 21.18 -1.66
C LEU A 108 -3.03 22.01 -1.78
N ARG A 109 -1.86 21.36 -1.75
CA ARG A 109 -0.57 22.02 -2.01
C ARG A 109 -0.51 22.62 -3.41
N ALA A 110 -0.89 21.85 -4.43
CA ALA A 110 -0.93 22.34 -5.81
C ALA A 110 -1.90 23.51 -5.95
N ARG A 111 -3.12 23.40 -5.42
CA ARG A 111 -4.10 24.48 -5.40
C ARG A 111 -3.51 25.75 -4.78
N GLN A 112 -2.94 25.65 -3.58
CA GLN A 112 -2.39 26.79 -2.87
C GLN A 112 -1.21 27.42 -3.62
N TYR A 113 -0.27 26.60 -4.11
CA TYR A 113 0.85 27.05 -4.92
C TYR A 113 0.39 27.81 -6.16
N GLY A 114 -0.66 27.33 -6.84
CA GLY A 114 -1.21 27.98 -8.01
C GLY A 114 -1.90 29.32 -7.75
N LEU A 115 -2.46 29.49 -6.56
CA LEU A 115 -3.06 30.76 -6.11
C LEU A 115 -1.97 31.79 -5.78
N ASP A 116 -0.91 31.36 -5.12
CA ASP A 116 0.15 32.25 -4.63
C ASP A 116 1.16 32.63 -5.73
N ARG A 117 1.54 31.68 -6.59
CA ARG A 117 2.54 31.89 -7.63
C ARG A 117 1.94 32.63 -8.82
N LYS A 118 2.62 33.70 -9.25
CA LYS A 118 2.23 34.50 -10.43
C LYS A 118 3.13 34.24 -11.62
N GLN A 119 2.54 34.23 -12.82
CA GLN A 119 3.22 34.28 -14.10
C GLN A 119 2.39 35.17 -15.05
N PHE A 120 3.06 36.02 -15.83
CA PHE A 120 2.39 37.03 -16.66
C PHE A 120 1.44 37.93 -15.83
N ASN A 121 1.91 38.36 -14.66
CA ASN A 121 1.19 39.23 -13.70
C ASN A 121 -0.17 38.71 -13.19
N ARG A 122 -0.42 37.40 -13.26
CA ARG A 122 -1.64 36.76 -12.72
C ARG A 122 -1.30 35.42 -12.05
N PRO A 123 -2.13 34.93 -11.12
CA PRO A 123 -1.95 33.60 -10.52
C PRO A 123 -1.90 32.49 -11.58
N LEU A 124 -1.11 31.43 -11.35
CA LEU A 124 -1.11 30.24 -12.21
C LEU A 124 -2.51 29.60 -12.29
N ALA A 125 -3.25 29.63 -11.16
CA ALA A 125 -4.62 29.14 -11.06
C ALA A 125 -5.64 29.91 -11.93
N ALA A 126 -5.24 31.03 -12.56
CA ALA A 126 -6.06 31.75 -13.54
C ALA A 126 -5.93 31.21 -14.97
N THR A 127 -5.28 30.06 -15.17
CA THR A 127 -5.11 29.42 -16.49
C THR A 127 -5.95 28.15 -16.61
N GLN A 128 -6.57 27.94 -17.79
CA GLN A 128 -7.48 26.81 -18.03
C GLN A 128 -6.81 25.45 -17.77
N LEU A 129 -5.55 25.28 -18.20
CA LEU A 129 -4.82 24.03 -18.00
C LEU A 129 -4.55 23.74 -16.52
N TYR A 130 -4.32 24.77 -15.70
CA TYR A 130 -4.17 24.60 -14.25
C TYR A 130 -5.50 24.19 -13.60
N GLN A 131 -6.59 24.87 -13.96
CA GLN A 131 -7.92 24.57 -13.45
C GLN A 131 -8.41 23.18 -13.85
N LYS A 132 -8.13 22.74 -15.09
CA LYS A 132 -8.45 21.38 -15.53
C LYS A 132 -7.80 20.33 -14.61
N LYS A 133 -6.50 20.47 -14.32
CA LYS A 133 -5.79 19.56 -13.43
C LYS A 133 -6.39 19.55 -12.03
N LEU A 134 -6.77 20.72 -11.49
CA LEU A 134 -7.45 20.81 -10.19
C LEU A 134 -8.83 20.12 -10.20
N ALA A 135 -9.59 20.22 -11.30
CA ALA A 135 -10.87 19.56 -11.45
C ALA A 135 -10.73 18.03 -11.53
N ASP A 136 -9.73 17.54 -12.26
CA ASP A 136 -9.42 16.10 -12.33
C ASP A 136 -9.06 15.57 -10.92
N MET A 137 -8.20 16.29 -10.18
CA MET A 137 -7.82 15.93 -8.81
C MET A 137 -9.03 15.84 -7.87
N GLN A 138 -9.87 16.89 -7.86
CA GLN A 138 -11.06 16.95 -7.01
C GLN A 138 -12.01 15.77 -7.31
N SER A 139 -12.25 15.50 -8.60
CA SER A 139 -13.19 14.47 -9.03
C SER A 139 -12.74 13.08 -8.59
N GLU A 140 -11.48 12.73 -8.86
CA GLU A 140 -10.95 11.40 -8.57
C GLU A 140 -10.83 11.14 -7.06
N ILE A 141 -10.48 12.16 -6.27
CA ILE A 141 -10.46 12.07 -4.80
C ILE A 141 -11.88 11.83 -4.27
N ALA A 142 -12.86 12.63 -4.70
CA ALA A 142 -14.23 12.52 -4.24
C ALA A 142 -14.83 11.13 -4.56
N LEU A 143 -14.62 10.65 -5.79
CA LEU A 143 -15.06 9.32 -6.20
C LEU A 143 -14.36 8.20 -5.41
N GLY A 144 -13.04 8.32 -5.21
CA GLY A 144 -12.24 7.33 -4.47
C GLY A 144 -12.62 7.23 -2.99
N LEU A 145 -12.93 8.35 -2.34
CA LEU A 145 -13.39 8.39 -0.95
C LEU A 145 -14.81 7.80 -0.80
N LEU A 146 -15.72 8.11 -1.73
CA LEU A 146 -17.07 7.53 -1.71
C LEU A 146 -17.03 6.00 -1.92
N ALA A 147 -16.17 5.52 -2.81
CA ALA A 147 -15.98 4.09 -3.03
C ALA A 147 -15.42 3.41 -1.77
N ALA A 148 -14.41 3.99 -1.13
CA ALA A 148 -13.83 3.46 0.11
C ALA A 148 -14.83 3.46 1.27
N LEU A 149 -15.64 4.53 1.40
CA LEU A 149 -16.72 4.64 2.37
C LEU A 149 -17.78 3.55 2.18
N GLN A 150 -18.22 3.33 0.95
CA GLN A 150 -19.22 2.30 0.67
C GLN A 150 -18.69 0.89 0.98
N VAL A 151 -17.43 0.60 0.62
CA VAL A 151 -16.81 -0.68 0.97
C VAL A 151 -16.68 -0.82 2.48
N GLY A 152 -16.32 0.24 3.21
CA GLY A 152 -16.30 0.24 4.68
C GLY A 152 -17.66 -0.13 5.28
N ARG A 153 -18.74 0.50 4.82
CA ARG A 153 -20.11 0.17 5.26
C ARG A 153 -20.52 -1.27 4.96
N LEU A 154 -20.02 -1.86 3.88
CA LEU A 154 -20.27 -3.26 3.55
C LEU A 154 -19.41 -4.19 4.43
N MET A 155 -18.18 -3.81 4.75
CA MET A 155 -17.31 -4.56 5.66
C MET A 155 -17.90 -4.62 7.08
N ASP A 156 -18.44 -3.50 7.59
CA ASP A 156 -19.09 -3.44 8.90
C ASP A 156 -20.33 -4.34 8.99
N ARG A 157 -21.03 -4.53 7.86
CA ARG A 157 -22.18 -5.44 7.72
C ARG A 157 -21.79 -6.88 7.36
N ALA A 158 -20.49 -7.18 7.23
CA ALA A 158 -19.97 -8.45 6.73
C ALA A 158 -20.48 -8.84 5.32
N GLU A 159 -20.84 -7.85 4.50
CA GLU A 159 -21.36 -8.00 3.13
C GLU A 159 -20.30 -7.70 2.05
N ALA A 160 -19.11 -7.25 2.44
CA ALA A 160 -18.06 -6.90 1.48
C ALA A 160 -17.39 -8.14 0.86
N ALA A 161 -17.37 -8.20 -0.47
CA ALA A 161 -16.61 -9.20 -1.22
C ALA A 161 -15.13 -8.78 -1.41
N PRO A 162 -14.15 -9.70 -1.40
CA PRO A 162 -12.73 -9.37 -1.62
C PRO A 162 -12.42 -8.63 -2.93
N GLU A 163 -13.23 -8.84 -3.97
CA GLU A 163 -13.17 -8.15 -5.26
C GLU A 163 -13.39 -6.64 -5.10
N MET A 164 -14.26 -6.22 -4.16
CA MET A 164 -14.49 -4.81 -3.87
C MET A 164 -13.24 -4.13 -3.30
N ILE A 165 -12.48 -4.83 -2.45
CA ILE A 165 -11.20 -4.35 -1.92
C ILE A 165 -10.16 -4.24 -3.04
N SER A 166 -10.13 -5.23 -3.95
CA SER A 166 -9.24 -5.17 -5.14
C SER A 166 -9.56 -3.97 -6.02
N LEU A 167 -10.84 -3.68 -6.24
CA LEU A 167 -11.30 -2.52 -7.01
C LEU A 167 -10.80 -1.21 -6.39
N ILE A 168 -11.11 -0.97 -5.10
CA ILE A 168 -10.80 0.31 -4.47
C ILE A 168 -9.28 0.48 -4.24
N LYS A 169 -8.55 -0.58 -3.88
CA LYS A 169 -7.09 -0.51 -3.71
C LYS A 169 -6.43 -0.14 -5.03
N ARG A 170 -6.79 -0.85 -6.10
CA ARG A 170 -6.27 -0.59 -7.45
C ARG A 170 -6.57 0.83 -7.90
N ASN A 171 -7.83 1.25 -7.83
CA ASN A 171 -8.25 2.58 -8.26
C ASN A 171 -7.54 3.67 -7.46
N ASN A 172 -7.67 3.62 -6.14
CA ASN A 172 -7.22 4.72 -5.29
C ASN A 172 -5.69 4.85 -5.30
N CYS A 173 -4.93 3.74 -5.34
CA CYS A 173 -3.48 3.82 -5.48
C CYS A 173 -3.05 4.46 -6.81
N ALA A 174 -3.65 4.03 -7.93
CA ALA A 174 -3.31 4.56 -9.25
C ALA A 174 -3.67 6.05 -9.36
N LYS A 175 -4.90 6.41 -8.99
CA LYS A 175 -5.37 7.80 -9.03
C LYS A 175 -4.58 8.71 -8.11
N ALA A 176 -4.26 8.27 -6.89
CA ALA A 176 -3.41 9.03 -5.98
C ALA A 176 -2.02 9.29 -6.57
N LEU A 177 -1.41 8.27 -7.19
CA LEU A 177 -0.10 8.40 -7.82
C LEU A 177 -0.14 9.39 -9.00
N ASP A 178 -1.15 9.29 -9.86
CA ASP A 178 -1.33 10.22 -10.99
C ASP A 178 -1.54 11.66 -10.50
N ILE A 179 -2.35 11.85 -9.46
CA ILE A 179 -2.55 13.16 -8.80
C ILE A 179 -1.23 13.70 -8.26
N ALA A 180 -0.45 12.88 -7.56
CA ALA A 180 0.84 13.30 -7.01
C ALA A 180 1.84 13.68 -8.11
N ARG A 181 1.86 12.96 -9.24
CA ARG A 181 2.67 13.29 -10.43
C ARG A 181 2.22 14.61 -11.06
N GLN A 182 0.91 14.83 -11.23
CA GLN A 182 0.38 16.10 -11.73
C GLN A 182 0.69 17.27 -10.79
N ALA A 183 0.53 17.07 -9.47
CA ALA A 183 0.86 18.07 -8.47
C ALA A 183 2.36 18.41 -8.52
N ARG A 184 3.23 17.39 -8.63
CA ARG A 184 4.66 17.57 -8.83
C ARG A 184 4.95 18.45 -10.06
N ASP A 185 4.35 18.16 -11.21
CA ASP A 185 4.55 18.94 -12.44
C ASP A 185 4.06 20.39 -12.32
N MET A 186 2.93 20.59 -11.62
CA MET A 186 2.34 21.93 -11.39
C MET A 186 3.22 22.86 -10.54
N HIS A 187 4.19 22.31 -9.81
CA HIS A 187 5.18 23.09 -9.05
C HIS A 187 6.44 23.45 -9.88
N GLY A 188 6.56 22.99 -11.13
CA GLY A 188 7.72 23.27 -11.97
C GLY A 188 9.04 22.85 -11.32
N GLY A 189 10.04 23.73 -11.31
CA GLY A 189 11.32 23.48 -10.63
C GLY A 189 11.17 23.29 -9.11
N ASN A 190 10.24 23.99 -8.48
CA ASN A 190 10.01 23.88 -7.03
C ASN A 190 9.47 22.51 -6.61
N GLY A 191 8.88 21.75 -7.54
CA GLY A 191 8.33 20.44 -7.22
C GLY A 191 9.36 19.40 -6.79
N ILE A 192 10.66 19.56 -7.09
CA ILE A 192 11.72 18.66 -6.58
C ILE A 192 12.17 18.98 -5.16
N GLN A 193 11.79 20.13 -4.63
CA GLN A 193 12.26 20.59 -3.33
C GLN A 193 11.46 19.91 -2.20
N ILE A 194 12.16 19.51 -1.14
CA ILE A 194 11.58 18.75 -0.03
C ILE A 194 10.48 19.56 0.71
N GLU A 195 10.61 20.89 0.75
CA GLU A 195 9.70 21.81 1.43
C GLU A 195 8.27 21.75 0.90
N TYR A 196 8.10 21.52 -0.40
CA TYR A 196 6.76 21.43 -0.99
C TYR A 196 6.10 20.07 -0.75
N GLY A 197 6.85 19.03 -0.41
CA GLY A 197 6.33 17.70 -0.03
C GLY A 197 5.71 16.86 -1.16
N VAL A 198 5.34 17.45 -2.31
CA VAL A 198 4.67 16.74 -3.41
C VAL A 198 5.50 15.61 -4.01
N MET A 199 6.82 15.81 -4.19
CA MET A 199 7.71 14.73 -4.68
C MET A 199 7.87 13.62 -3.65
N ARG A 200 7.89 13.94 -2.35
CA ARG A 200 7.92 12.93 -1.28
C ARG A 200 6.66 12.04 -1.35
N HIS A 201 5.48 12.65 -1.52
CA HIS A 201 4.25 11.89 -1.70
C HIS A 201 4.26 11.06 -2.99
N ALA A 202 4.67 11.64 -4.12
CA ALA A 202 4.78 10.91 -5.39
C ALA A 202 5.68 9.67 -5.26
N LEU A 203 6.89 9.82 -4.72
CA LEU A 203 7.82 8.69 -4.50
C LEU A 203 7.23 7.65 -3.56
N ASN A 204 6.60 8.06 -2.45
CA ASN A 204 5.92 7.15 -1.54
C ASN A 204 4.82 6.33 -2.25
N LEU A 205 4.01 7.00 -3.08
CA LEU A 205 2.90 6.38 -3.80
C LEU A 205 3.38 5.40 -4.88
N GLU A 206 4.57 5.56 -5.47
CA GLU A 206 5.17 4.55 -6.37
C GLU A 206 5.31 3.18 -5.68
N THR A 207 5.80 3.17 -4.44
CA THR A 207 5.91 1.92 -3.66
C THR A 207 4.53 1.40 -3.26
N VAL A 208 3.61 2.27 -2.83
CA VAL A 208 2.27 1.88 -2.39
C VAL A 208 1.42 1.32 -3.53
N ASN A 209 1.65 1.77 -4.77
CA ASN A 209 1.02 1.21 -5.96
C ASN A 209 1.50 -0.23 -6.27
N THR A 210 2.71 -0.57 -5.81
CA THR A 210 3.36 -1.86 -6.09
C THR A 210 3.15 -2.89 -4.97
N TYR A 211 3.26 -2.47 -3.70
CA TYR A 211 3.17 -3.40 -2.58
C TYR A 211 1.74 -3.93 -2.35
N GLU A 212 1.61 -4.99 -1.56
CA GLU A 212 0.32 -5.60 -1.21
C GLU A 212 -0.58 -5.96 -2.40
N GLY A 213 0.02 -6.36 -3.53
CA GLY A 213 -0.67 -6.70 -4.77
C GLY A 213 -0.59 -5.57 -5.78
N THR A 214 0.08 -5.80 -6.91
CA THR A 214 0.28 -4.76 -7.92
C THR A 214 -1.04 -4.37 -8.58
N HIS A 215 -1.03 -3.20 -9.24
CA HIS A 215 -2.16 -2.72 -10.02
C HIS A 215 -2.70 -3.77 -11.02
N ASP A 216 -1.79 -4.50 -11.68
CA ASP A 216 -2.14 -5.52 -12.67
C ASP A 216 -2.66 -6.81 -12.04
N VAL A 217 -2.09 -7.24 -10.92
CA VAL A 217 -2.61 -8.39 -10.16
C VAL A 217 -4.06 -8.14 -9.73
N HIS A 218 -4.39 -6.94 -9.26
CA HIS A 218 -5.77 -6.60 -8.94
C HIS A 218 -6.67 -6.54 -10.18
N ALA A 219 -6.15 -6.09 -11.34
CA ALA A 219 -6.91 -6.14 -12.58
C ALA A 219 -7.26 -7.59 -12.98
N LEU A 220 -6.32 -8.53 -12.82
CA LEU A 220 -6.55 -9.95 -13.11
C LEU A 220 -7.52 -10.61 -12.11
N ILE A 221 -7.50 -10.20 -10.84
CA ILE A 221 -8.51 -10.63 -9.86
C ILE A 221 -9.91 -10.22 -10.31
N LEU A 222 -10.08 -8.96 -10.72
CA LEU A 222 -11.35 -8.44 -11.22
C LEU A 222 -11.76 -9.08 -12.54
N GLY A 223 -10.80 -9.34 -13.43
CA GLY A 223 -11.03 -10.04 -14.70
C GLY A 223 -11.57 -11.45 -14.46
N ARG A 224 -10.91 -12.23 -13.61
CA ARG A 224 -11.36 -13.57 -13.22
C ARG A 224 -12.74 -13.54 -12.58
N ALA A 225 -13.05 -12.54 -11.74
CA ALA A 225 -14.36 -12.41 -11.11
C ALA A 225 -15.49 -12.14 -12.12
N GLN A 226 -15.18 -11.49 -13.24
CA GLN A 226 -16.14 -11.22 -14.31
C GLN A 226 -16.31 -12.41 -15.26
N THR A 227 -15.23 -13.11 -15.59
CA THR A 227 -15.23 -14.13 -16.64
C THR A 227 -15.31 -15.56 -16.13
N GLY A 228 -14.99 -15.80 -14.85
CA GLY A 228 -14.77 -17.14 -14.31
C GLY A 228 -13.48 -17.81 -14.76
N ILE A 229 -12.64 -17.14 -15.57
CA ILE A 229 -11.41 -17.69 -16.17
C ILE A 229 -10.19 -17.01 -15.56
N GLN A 230 -9.23 -17.80 -15.07
CA GLN A 230 -7.97 -17.29 -14.54
C GLN A 230 -7.02 -16.86 -15.68
N ALA A 231 -6.28 -15.78 -15.49
CA ALA A 231 -5.26 -15.31 -16.45
C ALA A 231 -3.99 -14.81 -15.74
N PHE A 232 -3.60 -15.47 -14.65
CA PHE A 232 -2.35 -15.15 -13.93
C PHE A 232 -1.12 -15.80 -14.56
N PHE A 233 -1.34 -16.87 -15.33
CA PHE A 233 -0.36 -17.66 -16.07
C PHE A 233 -1.02 -18.25 -17.33
#